data_AF-A0A949X1K7-F1
#
_entry.id   AF-A0A949X1K7-F1
#
_cell.length_a   1.000
_cell.length_b   1.000
_cell.length_c   1.000
_cell.angle_alpha   90.00
_cell.angle_beta   90.00
_cell.angle_gamma   90.00
#
_symmetry.space_group_name_H-M   'P 1'
#
loop_
_entity.id
_entity.type
_entity.pdbx_description
1 polymer ?
#
loop_
_entity_poly.entity_id
_entity_poly.type
_entity_poly.pdbx_seq_one_letter_code
_entity_poly.pdbx_strand_id
1 'polypeptide(L)'
;SALCAVRFSTPDALQPYLNEDRLTRTFINEKAALEETFFLGLRLTGGVDLDAISARFGHHSLAQFQLAIAEMIDAGLLEQRGQMLSLTTRGRLLSNEVFERFISTPVS
;
A
#
# COMPACT_ATOMS: atom_id res chain seq x y z
N SER A 1 2.60 21.59 -1.27
CA SER A 1 2.76 21.11 -2.66
C SER A 1 2.66 19.61 -2.66
N ALA A 2 1.52 19.05 -3.09
CA ALA A 2 1.25 17.61 -3.04
C ALA A 2 2.00 16.90 -4.17
N LEU A 3 2.88 15.96 -3.83
CA LEU A 3 3.58 15.11 -4.79
C LEU A 3 2.62 14.01 -5.27
N CYS A 4 2.03 14.20 -6.44
CA CYS A 4 1.16 13.21 -7.07
C CYS A 4 1.96 12.01 -7.56
N ALA A 5 1.62 10.81 -7.09
CA ALA A 5 2.05 9.58 -7.74
C ALA A 5 1.19 9.30 -8.98
N VAL A 6 1.77 8.65 -10.00
CA VAL A 6 1.11 8.33 -11.28
C VAL A 6 0.94 6.82 -11.37
N ARG A 7 -0.31 6.35 -11.49
CA ARG A 7 -0.61 4.95 -11.80
C ARG A 7 -0.83 4.78 -13.30
N PHE A 8 -0.23 3.73 -13.87
CA PHE A 8 -0.45 3.29 -15.24
C PHE A 8 -1.31 2.03 -15.24
N SER A 9 -2.39 1.99 -16.02
CA SER A 9 -3.20 0.77 -16.23
C SER A 9 -3.31 0.49 -17.73
N THR A 10 -3.19 -0.78 -18.13
CA THR A 10 -3.51 -1.22 -19.49
C THR A 10 -5.03 -1.33 -19.68
N PRO A 11 -5.56 -1.03 -20.87
CA PRO A 11 -7.00 -1.12 -21.14
C PRO A 11 -7.52 -2.57 -21.11
N ASP A 12 -8.74 -2.76 -20.63
CA ASP A 12 -9.41 -4.05 -20.38
C ASP A 12 -9.94 -4.75 -21.66
N ALA A 13 -9.61 -4.23 -22.85
CA ALA A 13 -10.05 -4.77 -24.13
C ALA A 13 -8.87 -4.95 -25.09
N LEU A 14 -8.86 -6.07 -25.81
CA LEU A 14 -7.80 -6.43 -26.77
C LEU A 14 -7.69 -5.44 -27.96
N GLN A 15 -8.78 -4.75 -28.32
CA GLN A 15 -8.82 -3.82 -29.46
C GLN A 15 -7.97 -2.54 -29.25
N PRO A 16 -7.96 -1.91 -28.06
CA PRO A 16 -7.04 -0.80 -27.76
C PRO A 16 -5.54 -1.13 -27.77
N TYR A 17 -5.13 -2.40 -27.66
CA TYR A 17 -3.70 -2.77 -27.68
C TYR A 17 -3.03 -2.57 -29.05
N LEU A 18 -3.83 -2.50 -30.13
CA LEU A 18 -3.34 -2.36 -31.51
C LEU A 18 -3.19 -0.89 -31.94
N ASN A 19 -3.70 0.06 -31.15
CA ASN A 19 -3.54 1.48 -31.38
C ASN A 19 -2.57 2.02 -30.34
N GLU A 20 -1.44 2.57 -30.77
CA GLU A 20 -0.31 3.04 -29.95
C GLU A 20 -0.62 4.31 -29.10
N ASP A 21 -1.85 4.45 -28.62
CA ASP A 21 -2.38 5.56 -27.82
C ASP A 21 -3.36 4.97 -26.80
N ARG A 22 -3.27 5.12 -25.48
CA ARG A 22 -2.55 6.04 -24.59
C ARG A 22 -2.48 5.36 -23.23
N LEU A 23 -1.33 5.46 -22.56
CA LEU A 23 -1.23 5.21 -21.13
C LEU A 23 -2.20 6.14 -20.37
N THR A 24 -3.28 5.60 -19.80
CA THR A 24 -4.18 6.39 -18.93
C THR A 24 -3.46 6.65 -17.62
N ARG A 25 -3.06 7.90 -17.39
CA ARG A 25 -2.44 8.35 -16.14
C ARG A 25 -3.53 8.75 -15.16
N THR A 26 -3.70 7.97 -14.10
CA THR A 26 -4.57 8.36 -12.98
C THR A 26 -3.72 9.04 -11.93
N PHE A 27 -4.04 10.29 -11.61
CA PHE A 27 -3.48 10.96 -10.44
C PHE A 27 -4.12 10.34 -9.20
N ILE A 28 -3.30 9.70 -8.37
CA ILE A 28 -3.75 9.18 -7.08
C ILE A 28 -3.44 10.20 -5.99
N ASN A 29 -4.37 10.34 -5.03
CA ASN A 29 -4.13 11.20 -3.87
C ASN A 29 -3.10 10.55 -2.94
N GLU A 30 -2.60 11.33 -1.96
CA GLU A 30 -1.55 10.89 -1.05
C GLU A 30 -1.93 9.62 -0.26
N LYS A 31 -3.20 9.50 0.13
CA LYS A 31 -3.75 8.31 0.79
C LYS A 31 -3.65 7.07 -0.08
N ALA A 32 -4.11 7.13 -1.33
CA ALA A 32 -4.04 6.00 -2.26
C ALA A 32 -2.59 5.61 -2.59
N ALA A 33 -1.68 6.58 -2.68
CA ALA A 33 -0.26 6.30 -2.88
C ALA A 33 0.38 5.60 -1.64
N LEU A 34 -0.07 5.95 -0.44
CA LEU A 34 0.34 5.29 0.80
C LEU A 34 -0.21 3.86 0.90
N GLU A 35 -1.50 3.67 0.61
CA GLU A 35 -2.12 2.34 0.54
C GLU A 35 -1.41 1.44 -0.46
N GLU A 36 -1.09 1.94 -1.66
CA GLU A 36 -0.36 1.20 -2.69
C GLU A 36 1.08 0.88 -2.24
N THR A 37 1.74 1.78 -1.50
CA THR A 37 3.07 1.54 -0.92
C THR A 37 3.03 0.37 0.07
N PHE A 38 2.04 0.31 0.95
CA PHE A 38 1.85 -0.84 1.85
C PHE A 38 1.50 -2.12 1.09
N PHE A 39 0.57 -2.04 0.14
CA PHE A 39 0.08 -3.19 -0.62
C PHE A 39 1.18 -3.87 -1.45
N LEU A 40 2.02 -3.07 -2.11
CA LEU A 40 3.15 -3.57 -2.91
C LEU A 40 4.32 -3.96 -2.01
N GLY A 41 4.69 -3.11 -1.06
CA GLY A 41 5.88 -3.32 -0.23
C GLY A 41 5.74 -4.52 0.71
N LEU A 42 4.57 -4.73 1.33
CA LEU A 42 4.33 -5.89 2.19
C LEU A 42 4.31 -7.22 1.40
N ARG A 43 4.05 -7.18 0.09
CA ARG A 43 4.18 -8.36 -0.79
C ARG A 43 5.63 -8.68 -1.13
N LEU A 44 6.53 -7.71 -1.05
CA LEU A 44 7.95 -7.96 -1.19
C LEU A 44 8.47 -8.64 0.07
N THR A 45 9.41 -9.56 -0.08
CA THR A 45 10.00 -10.30 1.05
C THR A 45 10.66 -9.37 2.08
N GLY A 46 11.16 -8.21 1.65
CA GLY A 46 11.77 -7.21 2.50
C GLY A 46 10.80 -6.34 3.30
N GLY A 47 9.50 -6.35 2.99
CA GLY A 47 8.51 -5.51 3.66
C GLY A 47 8.64 -4.02 3.32
N VAL A 48 8.18 -3.17 4.24
CA VAL A 48 8.21 -1.71 4.13
C VAL A 48 8.95 -1.07 5.30
N ASP A 49 9.65 0.03 5.02
CA ASP A 49 10.29 0.87 6.03
C ASP A 49 9.33 1.98 6.48
N LEU A 50 8.95 1.96 7.75
CA LEU A 50 8.01 2.92 8.33
C LEU A 50 8.58 4.35 8.42
N ASP A 51 9.88 4.50 8.61
CA ASP A 51 10.52 5.83 8.65
C ASP A 51 10.57 6.43 7.24
N ALA A 52 10.89 5.61 6.24
CA ALA A 52 10.87 6.05 4.84
C ALA A 52 9.43 6.44 4.39
N ILE A 53 8.43 5.68 4.82
CA ILE A 53 7.02 6.00 4.59
C ILE A 53 6.66 7.32 5.28
N SER A 54 7.02 7.48 6.55
CA SER A 54 6.75 8.70 7.31
C SER A 54 7.43 9.94 6.70
N ALA A 55 8.67 9.82 6.24
CA ALA A 55 9.39 10.90 5.56
C ALA A 55 8.73 11.30 4.24
N ARG A 56 8.09 10.35 3.54
CA ARG A 56 7.48 10.57 2.22
C ARG A 56 6.04 11.08 2.29
N PHE A 57 5.25 10.56 3.22
CA PHE A 57 3.80 10.82 3.32
C PHE A 57 3.41 11.61 4.59
N GLY A 58 4.36 11.88 5.48
CA GLY A 58 4.13 12.56 6.74
C GLY A 58 3.63 11.65 7.86
N HIS A 59 3.96 12.02 9.11
CA HIS A 59 3.57 11.28 10.31
C HIS A 59 2.06 11.13 10.48
N HIS A 60 1.28 12.15 10.12
CA HIS A 60 -0.17 12.13 10.29
C HIS A 60 -0.84 11.09 9.39
N SER A 61 -0.37 10.95 8.14
CA SER A 61 -0.86 9.95 7.20
C SER A 61 -0.52 8.53 7.68
N LEU A 62 0.69 8.31 8.21
CA LEU A 62 1.08 7.02 8.80
C LEU A 62 0.27 6.68 10.07
N ALA A 63 -0.05 7.68 10.90
CA ALA A 63 -0.82 7.49 12.14
C ALA A 63 -2.19 6.83 11.89
N GLN A 64 -2.80 7.07 10.73
CA GLN A 64 -4.08 6.45 10.34
C GLN A 64 -3.99 4.92 10.20
N PHE A 65 -2.79 4.39 9.93
CA PHE A 65 -2.54 2.96 9.75
C PHE A 65 -2.00 2.30 11.03
N GLN A 66 -1.57 3.06 12.03
CA GLN A 66 -0.94 2.49 13.23
C GLN A 66 -1.86 1.52 13.99
N LEU A 67 -3.16 1.81 14.07
CA LEU A 67 -4.12 0.91 14.71
C LEU A 67 -4.21 -0.42 13.95
N ALA A 68 -4.41 -0.37 12.63
CA ALA A 68 -4.49 -1.57 11.79
C ALA A 68 -3.18 -2.38 11.83
N ILE A 69 -2.02 -1.70 11.81
CA ILE A 69 -0.71 -2.34 11.96
C ILE A 69 -0.62 -3.07 13.30
N ALA A 70 -0.98 -2.41 14.41
CA ALA A 70 -0.95 -3.01 15.73
C ALA A 70 -1.86 -4.24 15.85
N GLU A 71 -3.10 -4.16 15.35
CA GLU A 71 -4.04 -5.29 15.34
C GLU A 71 -3.51 -6.48 14.52
N MET A 72 -2.86 -6.23 13.38
CA MET A 72 -2.32 -7.29 12.54
C MET A 72 -1.02 -7.89 13.09
N ILE A 73 -0.24 -7.12 13.86
CA ILE A 73 0.88 -7.64 14.65
C ILE A 73 0.36 -8.54 15.76
N ASP A 74 -0.65 -8.10 16.51
CA ASP A 74 -1.26 -8.89 17.59
C ASP A 74 -1.90 -10.20 17.06
N ALA A 75 -2.50 -10.14 15.87
CA ALA A 75 -3.01 -11.32 15.16
C ALA A 75 -1.90 -12.26 14.61
N GLY A 76 -0.63 -11.87 14.68
CA GLY A 76 0.52 -12.61 14.19
C GLY A 76 0.64 -12.66 12.65
N LEU A 77 0.00 -11.71 11.96
CA LEU A 77 0.01 -11.60 10.50
C LEU A 77 1.11 -10.67 10.01
N LEU A 78 1.43 -9.64 10.79
CA LEU A 78 2.58 -8.77 10.57
C LEU A 78 3.64 -9.00 11.64
N GLU A 79 4.89 -8.76 11.28
CA GLU A 79 5.99 -8.60 12.21
C GLU A 79 6.68 -7.27 11.94
N GLN A 80 7.09 -6.61 13.01
CA GLN A 80 7.90 -5.40 12.95
C GLN A 80 9.27 -5.67 13.57
N ARG A 81 10.33 -5.43 12.79
CA ARG A 81 11.73 -5.54 13.22
C ARG A 81 12.40 -4.18 13.10
N GLY A 82 12.46 -3.44 14.21
CA GLY A 82 12.83 -2.03 14.19
C GLY A 82 11.82 -1.25 13.35
N GLN A 83 12.27 -0.66 12.24
CA GLN A 83 11.42 0.12 11.34
C GLN A 83 10.86 -0.68 10.16
N MET A 84 11.33 -1.92 9.98
CA MET A 84 10.86 -2.78 8.90
C MET A 84 9.60 -3.53 9.33
N LEU A 85 8.52 -3.31 8.60
CA LEU A 85 7.25 -4.01 8.76
C LEU A 85 7.08 -5.00 7.60
N SER A 86 6.83 -6.26 7.90
CA SER A 86 6.69 -7.33 6.90
C SER A 86 5.62 -8.34 7.27
N LEU A 87 5.10 -9.06 6.27
CA LEU A 87 4.23 -10.21 6.53
C LEU A 87 5.01 -11.35 7.18
N THR A 88 4.42 -11.98 8.19
CA THR A 88 4.90 -13.27 8.69
C THR A 88 4.64 -14.36 7.65
N THR A 89 5.12 -15.58 7.88
CA THR A 89 4.76 -16.73 7.02
C THR A 89 3.25 -16.96 6.99
N ARG A 90 2.56 -16.79 8.12
CA ARG A 90 1.09 -16.88 8.19
C ARG A 90 0.44 -15.68 7.51
N GLY A 91 0.97 -14.47 7.71
CA GLY A 91 0.51 -13.26 7.03
C GLY A 91 0.57 -13.36 5.51
N ARG A 92 1.60 -14.02 4.95
CA ARG A 92 1.69 -14.26 3.50
C ARG A 92 0.56 -15.14 2.96
N LEU A 93 0.13 -16.15 3.73
CA LEU A 93 -0.99 -17.01 3.35
C LEU A 93 -2.34 -16.27 3.43
N LEU A 94 -2.45 -15.31 4.35
CA LEU A 94 -3.66 -14.52 4.60
C LEU A 94 -3.51 -13.06 4.13
N SER A 95 -2.65 -12.82 3.13
CA SER A 95 -2.26 -11.44 2.78
C SER A 95 -3.46 -10.60 2.35
N ASN A 96 -4.45 -11.21 1.69
CA ASN A 96 -5.65 -10.52 1.26
C ASN A 96 -6.46 -9.98 2.45
N GLU A 97 -6.58 -10.74 3.54
CA GLU A 97 -7.26 -10.28 4.75
C GLU A 97 -6.50 -9.12 5.42
N VAL A 98 -5.17 -9.17 5.42
CA VAL A 98 -4.34 -8.05 5.89
C VAL A 98 -4.64 -6.80 5.04
N PHE A 99 -4.68 -6.92 3.72
CA PHE A 99 -4.91 -5.77 2.84
C PHE A 99 -6.32 -5.19 2.95
N GLU A 100 -7.34 -6.00 3.17
CA GLU A 100 -8.71 -5.51 3.41
C GLU A 100 -8.76 -4.59 4.65
N ARG A 101 -8.03 -4.93 5.72
CA ARG A 101 -7.95 -4.09 6.93
C ARG A 101 -7.22 -2.76 6.71
N PHE A 102 -6.26 -2.73 5.79
CA PHE A 102 -5.56 -1.49 5.41
C PHE A 102 -6.41 -0.58 4.52
N ILE A 103 -7.31 -1.13 3.72
CA ILE A 103 -8.15 -0.36 2.77
C ILE A 103 -9.48 0.07 3.42
N SER A 104 -9.93 -0.61 4.47
CA SER A 104 -11.23 -0.33 5.11
C SER A 104 -11.23 0.85 6.09
N THR A 105 -10.13 1.58 6.29
CA THR A 105 -10.11 2.74 7.19
C THR A 105 -10.95 3.87 6.59
N PRO A 106 -12.15 4.17 7.14
CA PRO A 106 -13.05 5.14 6.54
C PRO A 106 -12.42 6.54 6.59
N VAL A 107 -12.65 7.31 5.53
CA VAL A 107 -12.38 8.75 5.53
C VAL A 107 -13.44 9.39 6.43
N SER A 108 -13.04 9.95 7.58
CA SER A 108 -13.87 10.94 8.29
C SER A 108 -13.44 12.33 7.85
#